data_AF-A0A2K3KF34-F1
#
_entry.id   AF-A0A2K3KF34-F1
#
_cell.length_a   1.000
_cell.length_b   1.000
_cell.length_c   1.000
_cell.angle_alpha   90.00
_cell.angle_beta   90.00
_cell.angle_gamma   90.00
#
_symmetry.space_group_name_H-M   'P 1'
#
loop_
_entity.id
_entity.type
_entity.pdbx_description
1 polymer ?
#
loop_
_entity_poly.entity_id
_entity_poly.type
_entity_poly.pdbx_seq_one_letter_code
_entity_poly.pdbx_strand_id
1 'polypeptide(L)'
;MLFSHELEMLEMPTKVAPSTDGLGWKVNVVHGIHNHGLPDQYHGHPRKARLTADENKRVEDLTKRRVAPRHIVLDLKDQNPESVVDVNQIYRKRHVK
;
A
#
# COMPACT_ATOMS: atom_id res chain seq x y z
N MET A 1 -12.49 -2.03 -18.84
CA MET A 1 -13.40 -1.73 -17.71
C MET A 1 -12.66 -2.12 -16.42
N LEU A 2 -11.78 -1.26 -15.91
CA LEU A 2 -10.85 -1.55 -14.80
C LEU A 2 -11.33 -0.97 -13.46
N PHE A 3 -12.64 -0.71 -13.32
CA PHE A 3 -13.20 -0.03 -12.15
C PHE A 3 -14.08 -0.94 -11.28
N SER A 4 -14.43 -2.15 -11.74
CA SER A 4 -15.36 -3.01 -10.99
C SER A 4 -14.67 -3.78 -9.87
N HIS A 5 -13.39 -4.12 -10.01
CA HIS A 5 -12.66 -4.94 -9.03
C HIS A 5 -12.05 -4.12 -7.87
N GLU A 6 -11.93 -2.80 -8.05
CA GLU A 6 -11.29 -1.90 -7.09
C GLU A 6 -12.26 -1.43 -5.98
N LEU A 7 -13.57 -1.45 -6.26
CA LEU A 7 -14.60 -1.06 -5.29
C LEU A 7 -15.03 -2.20 -4.34
N GLU A 8 -14.75 -3.46 -4.67
CA GLU A 8 -15.10 -4.61 -3.82
C GLU A 8 -14.12 -4.85 -2.65
N MET A 9 -12.93 -4.22 -2.66
CA MET A 9 -11.93 -4.41 -1.61
C MET A 9 -12.24 -3.67 -0.28
N LEU A 10 -13.40 -3.00 -0.18
CA LEU A 10 -13.80 -2.21 0.99
C LEU A 10 -15.19 -2.53 1.53
N GLU A 11 -15.90 -3.52 0.99
CA GLU A 11 -17.17 -3.94 1.58
C GLU A 11 -16.91 -4.86 2.79
N MET A 12 -16.80 -4.23 3.97
CA MET A 12 -16.86 -4.91 5.26
C MET A 12 -18.23 -5.59 5.39
N PRO A 13 -18.32 -6.91 5.62
CA PRO A 13 -19.60 -7.57 5.76
C PRO A 13 -20.34 -7.04 6.98
N THR A 14 -21.47 -6.39 6.74
CA THR A 14 -22.35 -5.88 7.77
C THR A 14 -23.52 -6.84 7.94
N LYS A 15 -23.77 -7.31 9.17
CA LYS A 15 -25.01 -8.03 9.48
C LYS A 15 -26.06 -6.99 9.83
N VAL A 16 -27.08 -6.88 8.98
CA VAL A 16 -28.23 -5.97 9.17
C VAL A 16 -29.37 -6.77 9.79
N ALA A 17 -29.87 -6.32 10.92
CA ALA A 17 -31.07 -6.88 11.57
C ALA A 17 -32.07 -5.74 11.85
N PRO A 18 -33.39 -6.00 11.77
CA PRO A 18 -34.38 -5.03 12.21
C PRO A 18 -34.15 -4.72 13.70
N SER A 19 -34.19 -3.43 14.04
CA SER A 19 -34.04 -2.97 15.41
C SER A 19 -35.22 -3.46 16.25
N THR A 20 -34.96 -3.87 17.49
CA THR A 20 -35.97 -4.43 18.41
C THR A 20 -37.05 -3.43 18.83
N ASP A 21 -36.82 -2.14 18.60
CA ASP A 21 -37.78 -1.05 18.82
C ASP A 21 -38.64 -0.74 17.58
N GLY A 22 -38.43 -1.43 16.45
CA GLY A 22 -39.20 -1.26 15.23
C GLY A 22 -38.96 0.05 14.47
N LEU A 23 -38.01 0.89 14.91
CA LEU A 23 -37.79 2.23 14.35
C LEU A 23 -36.60 2.32 13.38
N GLY A 24 -35.96 1.20 13.05
CA GLY A 24 -34.86 1.19 12.08
C GLY A 24 -34.14 -0.14 11.95
N TRP A 25 -32.94 -0.10 11.35
CA TRP A 25 -32.06 -1.25 11.15
C TRP A 25 -30.81 -1.11 12.02
N LYS A 26 -30.44 -2.18 12.72
CA LYS A 26 -29.18 -2.27 13.45
C LYS A 26 -28.12 -2.92 12.56
N VAL A 27 -27.04 -2.18 12.33
CA VAL A 27 -25.89 -2.64 11.54
C VAL A 27 -24.78 -3.07 12.49
N ASN A 28 -24.43 -4.35 12.47
CA ASN A 28 -23.26 -4.86 13.19
C ASN A 28 -22.09 -5.02 12.21
N VAL A 29 -21.04 -4.22 12.39
CA VAL A 29 -19.77 -4.35 11.65
C VAL A 29 -18.96 -5.47 12.27
N VAL A 30 -18.75 -6.57 11.54
CA VAL A 30 -17.88 -7.65 11.98
C VAL A 30 -16.50 -7.40 11.40
N HIS A 31 -15.57 -6.94 12.22
CA HIS A 31 -14.19 -6.68 11.78
C HIS A 31 -13.45 -7.98 11.43
N GLY A 32 -12.69 -7.97 10.35
CA GLY A 32 -11.71 -9.03 10.03
C GLY A 32 -12.23 -10.22 9.22
N ILE A 33 -13.47 -10.19 8.73
CA ILE A 33 -13.98 -11.21 7.80
C ILE A 33 -13.94 -10.61 6.39
N HIS A 34 -13.03 -11.10 5.57
CA HIS A 34 -13.06 -10.83 4.13
C HIS A 34 -14.11 -11.74 3.48
N ASN A 35 -14.91 -11.20 2.56
CA ASN A 35 -15.92 -11.94 1.79
C ASN A 35 -15.29 -12.90 0.75
N HIS A 36 -13.98 -12.91 0.62
CA HIS A 36 -13.20 -13.83 -0.19
C HIS A 36 -11.93 -14.25 0.56
N GLY A 37 -11.32 -15.36 0.15
CA GLY A 37 -10.00 -15.75 0.65
C GLY A 37 -8.96 -14.67 0.33
N LEU A 38 -8.02 -14.42 1.24
CA LEU A 38 -6.93 -13.48 0.96
C LEU A 38 -6.25 -13.89 -0.35
N PRO A 39 -6.03 -12.96 -1.30
CA PRO A 39 -5.37 -13.32 -2.54
C PRO A 39 -3.97 -13.87 -2.24
N ASP A 40 -3.67 -15.07 -2.77
CA ASP A 40 -2.39 -15.77 -2.56
C ASP A 40 -1.18 -14.93 -3.01
N GLN A 41 -1.41 -14.04 -3.97
CA GLN A 41 -0.36 -13.16 -4.47
C GLN A 41 -0.96 -11.82 -4.89
N TYR A 42 -0.49 -10.77 -4.23
CA TYR A 42 -0.72 -9.37 -4.55
C TYR A 42 -0.03 -8.96 -5.87
N HIS A 43 -0.33 -9.67 -6.98
CA HIS A 43 0.16 -9.32 -8.31
C HIS A 43 -0.36 -7.93 -8.67
N GLY A 44 0.52 -6.93 -8.65
CA GLY A 44 0.17 -5.53 -8.96
C GLY A 44 -0.10 -4.62 -7.77
N HIS A 45 -0.04 -5.11 -6.52
CA HIS A 45 -0.19 -4.22 -5.37
C HIS A 45 1.11 -3.43 -5.12
N PRO A 46 1.05 -2.12 -4.84
CA PRO A 46 2.23 -1.26 -4.59
C PRO A 46 3.11 -1.67 -3.40
N ARG A 47 2.80 -2.77 -2.72
CA ARG A 47 3.54 -3.26 -1.56
C ARG A 47 4.99 -3.64 -1.90
N LYS A 48 5.23 -4.24 -3.09
CA LYS A 48 6.59 -4.50 -3.58
C LYS A 48 7.38 -3.22 -3.85
N ALA A 49 6.68 -2.13 -4.13
CA ALA A 49 7.32 -0.85 -4.39
C ALA A 49 7.69 -0.11 -3.07
N ARG A 50 7.26 -0.54 -1.89
CA ARG A 50 7.64 0.21 -0.67
C ARG A 50 9.13 0.02 -0.38
N LEU A 51 9.84 1.14 -0.22
CA LEU A 51 11.21 1.15 0.31
C LEU A 51 11.24 0.43 1.67
N THR A 52 12.15 -0.53 1.81
CA THR A 52 12.48 -1.18 3.08
C THR A 52 13.08 -0.17 4.07
N ALA A 53 13.20 -0.55 5.35
CA ALA A 53 13.80 0.34 6.36
C ALA A 53 15.23 0.75 6.00
N ASP A 54 16.03 -0.19 5.51
CA ASP A 54 17.43 0.03 5.12
C ASP A 54 17.54 0.90 3.86
N GLU A 55 16.73 0.61 2.83
CA GLU A 55 16.67 1.45 1.64
C GLU A 55 16.21 2.88 2.00
N ASN A 56 15.23 3.05 2.89
CA ASN A 56 14.81 4.38 3.35
C ASN A 56 15.97 5.15 3.99
N LYS A 57 16.72 4.53 4.90
CA LYS A 57 17.88 5.15 5.55
C LYS A 57 18.95 5.55 4.54
N ARG A 58 19.18 4.71 3.53
CA ARG A 58 20.13 5.00 2.44
C ARG A 58 19.65 6.17 1.57
N VAL A 59 18.37 6.20 1.21
CA VAL A 59 17.75 7.30 0.46
C VAL A 59 17.87 8.63 1.22
N GLU A 60 17.68 8.63 2.54
CA GLU A 60 17.84 9.82 3.38
C GLU A 60 19.28 10.35 3.39
N ASP A 61 20.28 9.49 3.58
CA ASP A 61 21.70 9.88 3.55
C ASP A 61 22.10 10.46 2.18
N LEU A 62 21.74 9.77 1.10
CA LEU A 62 22.06 10.23 -0.26
C LEU A 62 21.29 11.50 -0.66
N THR A 63 20.08 11.68 -0.11
CA THR A 63 19.31 12.93 -0.30
C THR A 63 19.98 14.09 0.44
N LYS A 64 20.47 13.90 1.68
CA LYS A 64 21.23 14.92 2.42
C LYS A 64 22.50 15.33 1.66
N ARG A 65 23.13 14.39 0.96
CA ARG A 65 24.30 14.62 0.08
C ARG A 65 23.94 15.20 -1.29
N ARG A 66 22.67 15.54 -1.54
CA ARG A 66 22.16 16.11 -2.81
C ARG A 66 22.41 15.24 -4.04
N VAL A 67 22.52 13.92 -3.88
CA VAL A 67 22.67 12.97 -4.99
C VAL A 67 21.43 13.03 -5.89
N ALA A 68 21.57 12.92 -7.21
CA ALA A 68 20.43 12.91 -8.11
C ALA A 68 19.56 11.65 -7.89
N PRO A 69 18.21 11.74 -7.93
CA PRO A 69 17.33 10.59 -7.68
C PRO A 69 17.63 9.35 -8.54
N ARG A 70 18.01 9.54 -9.81
CA ARG A 70 18.42 8.44 -10.70
C ARG A 70 19.64 7.68 -10.16
N HIS A 71 20.63 8.38 -9.62
CA HIS A 71 21.83 7.75 -9.05
C HIS A 71 21.53 7.04 -7.72
N ILE A 72 20.54 7.53 -6.96
CA ILE A 72 20.06 6.81 -5.76
C ILE A 72 19.43 5.47 -6.15
N VAL A 73 18.59 5.42 -7.19
CA VAL A 73 18.00 4.16 -7.65
C VAL A 73 19.09 3.18 -8.10
N LEU A 74 20.13 3.67 -8.80
CA LEU A 74 21.25 2.83 -9.20
C LEU A 74 22.02 2.28 -7.99
N ASP A 75 22.33 3.11 -7.00
CA ASP A 75 23.01 2.67 -5.76
C ASP A 75 22.20 1.61 -4.99
N LEU A 76 20.87 1.76 -4.92
CA LEU A 76 20.00 0.76 -4.30
C LEU A 76 19.99 -0.57 -5.06
N LYS A 77 19.98 -0.53 -6.39
CA LYS A 77 20.01 -1.74 -7.24
C LYS A 77 21.38 -2.42 -7.26
N ASP A 78 22.45 -1.66 -7.09
CA ASP A 78 23.80 -2.20 -6.96
C ASP A 78 23.96 -2.97 -5.63
N GLN A 79 23.35 -2.47 -4.56
CA GLN A 79 23.31 -3.16 -3.26
C GLN A 79 22.33 -4.34 -3.23
N ASN A 80 21.18 -4.21 -3.90
CA ASN A 80 20.16 -5.25 -3.99
C ASN A 80 19.60 -5.32 -5.42
N PRO A 81 20.09 -6.26 -6.26
CA PRO A 81 19.63 -6.42 -7.64
C PRO A 81 18.13 -6.72 -7.76
N GLU A 82 17.52 -7.32 -6.73
CA GLU A 82 16.09 -7.62 -6.67
C GLU A 82 15.24 -6.41 -6.24
N SER A 83 15.87 -5.27 -5.94
CA SER A 83 15.17 -4.04 -5.59
C SER A 83 14.34 -3.55 -6.78
N VAL A 84 13.02 -3.54 -6.59
CA VAL A 84 12.05 -3.02 -7.58
C VAL A 84 11.78 -1.52 -7.41
N VAL A 85 12.67 -0.80 -6.73
CA VAL A 85 12.52 0.64 -6.45
C VAL A 85 12.54 1.45 -7.75
N ASP A 86 11.61 2.39 -7.84
CA ASP A 86 11.49 3.34 -8.95
C ASP A 86 11.84 4.78 -8.52
N VAL A 87 12.27 5.59 -9.48
CA VAL A 87 12.68 7.00 -9.26
C VAL A 87 11.53 7.83 -8.68
N ASN A 88 10.28 7.55 -9.05
CA ASN A 88 9.10 8.24 -8.52
C ASN A 88 8.94 8.06 -7.01
N GLN A 89 9.52 7.01 -6.45
CA GLN A 89 9.45 6.71 -5.02
C GLN A 89 10.47 7.52 -4.25
N ILE A 90 11.65 7.72 -4.83
CA ILE A 90 12.66 8.63 -4.32
C ILE A 90 12.12 10.05 -4.29
N TYR A 91 11.49 10.51 -5.39
CA TYR A 91 10.83 11.82 -5.42
C TYR A 91 9.75 11.94 -4.35
N ARG A 92 8.84 10.96 -4.24
CA ARG A 92 7.83 10.95 -3.17
C ARG A 92 8.47 11.06 -1.79
N LYS A 93 9.52 10.28 -1.50
CA LYS A 93 10.19 10.37 -0.19
C LYS A 93 10.87 11.69 0.09
N ARG A 94 11.41 12.36 -0.92
CA ARG A 94 12.00 13.70 -0.75
C ARG A 94 10.99 14.79 -0.43
N HIS A 95 9.77 14.63 -0.92
CA HIS A 95 8.74 15.67 -0.88
C HIS A 95 7.61 15.38 0.11
N VAL A 96 7.60 14.21 0.75
CA VAL A 96 6.72 13.93 1.90
C VAL A 96 7.27 14.71 3.11
N LYS A 97 6.48 15.69 3.56
CA LYS A 97 6.71 16.47 4.79
C LYS A 97 6.32 15.66 6.02
#